data_AF-A0A2V7GSJ1-F1
#
_entry.id   AF-A0A2V7GSJ1-F1
#
_cell.length_a   1.000
_cell.length_b   1.000
_cell.length_c   1.000
_cell.angle_alpha   90.00
_cell.angle_beta   90.00
_cell.angle_gamma   90.00
#
_symmetry.space_group_name_H-M   'P 1'
#
loop_
_entity.id
_entity.type
_entity.pdbx_description
1 polymer ?
#
loop_
_entity_poly.entity_id
_entity_poly.type
_entity_poly.pdbx_seq_one_letter_code
_entity_poly.pdbx_strand_id
1 'polypeptide(L)'
;MKLPRAIRDSTQIVRATLILVASDSVRGVPSDSFVLFVHPAAVDLGAKSSILRDPFLAPDSAVIHVGFTDTVRIEITNILRRWQADTSLPRSLVLHQGSDFPFEGVTLAEARFFSSRAALRRPTLRLTYVPRLTFAP
;
A
#
# COMPACT_ATOMS: atom_id res chain seq x y z
N MET A 1 -8.09 8.17 -6.21
CA MET A 1 -6.99 9.15 -6.06
C MET A 1 -6.79 9.96 -7.36
N LYS A 2 -6.74 11.30 -7.29
CA LYS A 2 -6.36 12.15 -8.45
C LYS A 2 -4.84 12.30 -8.45
N LEU A 3 -4.14 11.58 -9.34
CA LEU A 3 -2.72 11.87 -9.59
C LEU A 3 -2.58 13.25 -10.25
N PRO A 4 -1.55 14.04 -9.90
CA PRO A 4 -1.25 15.29 -10.58
C PRO A 4 -1.17 15.10 -12.10
N ARG A 5 -1.75 16.03 -12.87
CA ARG A 5 -1.81 15.99 -14.35
C ARG A 5 -0.43 15.88 -15.03
N ALA A 6 0.65 16.21 -14.31
CA ALA A 6 2.03 16.14 -14.79
C ALA A 6 2.62 14.71 -14.81
N ILE A 7 1.96 13.74 -14.16
CA ILE A 7 2.34 12.33 -14.17
C ILE A 7 1.46 11.62 -15.20
N ARG A 8 1.89 11.69 -16.46
CA ARG A 8 1.20 11.02 -17.59
C ARG A 8 1.91 9.77 -18.05
N ASP A 9 3.22 9.67 -17.80
CA ASP A 9 4.06 8.53 -18.20
C ASP A 9 4.61 7.78 -16.97
N SER A 10 4.61 6.44 -17.01
CA SER A 10 5.01 5.56 -15.91
C SER A 10 6.50 5.63 -15.62
N THR A 11 7.28 6.04 -16.63
CA THR A 11 8.71 6.37 -16.48
C THR A 11 8.94 7.59 -15.59
N GLN A 12 7.93 8.43 -15.40
CA GLN A 12 8.04 9.58 -14.50
C GLN A 12 7.93 9.17 -13.03
N ILE A 13 7.36 8.01 -12.71
CA ILE A 13 7.25 7.52 -11.33
C ILE A 13 8.56 6.83 -10.94
N VAL A 14 9.38 7.57 -10.21
CA VAL A 14 10.63 7.06 -9.65
C VAL A 14 10.33 6.15 -8.46
N ARG A 15 9.46 6.60 -7.56
CA ARG A 15 9.13 5.86 -6.33
C ARG A 15 7.77 6.23 -5.78
N ALA A 16 7.06 5.25 -5.26
CA ALA A 16 5.83 5.46 -4.50
C ALA A 16 5.92 4.75 -3.16
N THR A 17 5.69 5.46 -2.06
CA THR A 17 5.72 4.90 -0.70
C THR A 17 4.39 5.12 -0.01
N LEU A 18 3.70 4.04 0.33
CA LEU A 18 2.58 4.05 1.25
C LEU A 18 3.09 4.20 2.68
N ILE A 19 2.56 5.20 3.39
CA ILE A 19 2.92 5.53 4.76
C ILE A 19 1.68 5.29 5.63
N LEU A 20 1.77 4.32 6.54
CA LEU A 20 0.71 3.92 7.45
C LEU A 20 1.15 4.22 8.89
N VAL A 21 0.36 4.99 9.62
CA VAL A 21 0.65 5.32 11.02
C VAL A 21 -0.12 4.36 11.91
N ALA A 22 0.60 3.60 12.75
CA ALA A 22 0.00 2.70 13.71
C ALA A 22 -0.83 3.49 14.75
N SER A 23 -2.03 3.02 15.07
CA SER A 23 -2.92 3.65 16.06
C SER A 23 -2.69 3.15 17.48
N ASP A 24 -2.08 1.98 17.60
CA ASP A 24 -1.74 1.31 18.86
C ASP A 24 -0.49 0.44 18.61
N SER A 25 0.12 -0.08 19.68
CA SER A 25 1.17 -1.09 19.55
C SER A 25 0.62 -2.35 18.88
N VAL A 26 1.40 -2.90 17.94
CA VAL A 26 1.05 -4.16 17.28
C VAL A 26 0.92 -5.27 18.33
N ARG A 27 -0.27 -5.86 18.37
CA ARG A 27 -0.61 -6.92 19.34
C ARG A 27 -0.22 -8.27 18.78
N GLY A 28 0.02 -9.25 19.64
CA GLY A 28 0.38 -10.62 19.25
C GLY A 28 1.27 -11.29 20.28
N VAL A 29 1.89 -12.40 19.90
CA VAL A 29 2.88 -13.11 20.74
C VAL A 29 4.21 -12.33 20.70
N PRO A 30 4.86 -12.05 21.83
CA PRO A 30 6.17 -11.40 21.84
C PRO A 30 7.18 -12.13 20.95
N SER A 31 8.02 -11.38 20.24
CA SER A 31 8.99 -11.88 19.25
C SER A 31 8.38 -12.53 18.00
N ASP A 32 7.06 -12.49 17.81
CA ASP A 32 6.43 -12.88 16.54
C ASP A 32 6.48 -11.73 15.52
N SER A 33 6.30 -12.08 14.26
CA SER A 33 6.21 -11.14 13.14
C SER A 33 5.27 -11.65 12.06
N PHE A 34 4.74 -10.74 11.27
CA PHE A 34 3.89 -11.08 10.13
C PHE A 34 4.17 -10.16 8.94
N VAL A 35 3.69 -10.56 7.76
CA VAL A 35 3.85 -9.80 6.53
C VAL A 35 2.56 -9.03 6.24
N LEU A 36 2.67 -7.71 6.13
CA LEU A 36 1.60 -6.86 5.64
C LEU A 36 1.74 -6.71 4.12
N PHE A 37 0.85 -7.35 3.38
CA PHE A 37 0.77 -7.22 1.93
C PHE A 37 -0.13 -6.06 1.53
N VAL A 38 0.24 -5.40 0.44
CA VAL A 38 -0.53 -4.38 -0.23
C VAL A 38 -0.91 -4.90 -1.60
N HIS A 39 -2.21 -4.92 -1.87
CA HIS A 39 -2.74 -5.31 -3.16
C HIS A 39 -3.55 -4.17 -3.78
N PRO A 40 -3.60 -4.04 -5.11
CA PRO A 40 -4.64 -3.28 -5.76
C PRO A 40 -6.00 -3.96 -5.55
N ALA A 41 -7.06 -3.17 -5.40
CA ALA A 41 -8.42 -3.70 -5.39
C ALA A 41 -8.85 -4.08 -6.81
N ALA A 42 -9.51 -5.24 -6.97
CA ALA A 42 -10.14 -5.61 -8.24
C ALA A 42 -11.41 -4.78 -8.49
N VAL A 43 -12.13 -4.48 -7.41
CA VAL A 43 -13.33 -3.63 -7.39
C VAL A 43 -13.31 -2.80 -6.12
N ASP A 44 -13.75 -1.55 -6.20
CA ASP A 44 -13.89 -0.68 -5.03
C ASP A 44 -15.32 -0.74 -4.48
N LEU A 45 -15.50 -1.55 -3.44
CA LEU A 45 -16.75 -1.71 -2.68
C LEU A 45 -16.56 -1.31 -1.22
N GLY A 46 -15.58 -0.45 -0.93
CA GLY A 46 -15.21 -0.08 0.44
C GLY A 46 -14.72 -1.29 1.25
N ALA A 47 -15.40 -1.62 2.35
CA ALA A 47 -15.01 -2.71 3.25
C ALA A 47 -15.14 -4.12 2.63
N LYS A 48 -15.77 -4.24 1.46
CA LYS A 48 -15.94 -5.51 0.73
C LYS A 48 -15.11 -5.58 -0.56
N SER A 49 -14.18 -4.65 -0.74
CA SER A 49 -13.28 -4.65 -1.90
C SER A 49 -12.46 -5.95 -1.92
N SER A 50 -12.41 -6.60 -3.08
CA SER A 50 -11.61 -7.82 -3.26
C SER A 50 -10.21 -7.49 -3.76
N ILE A 51 -9.26 -8.37 -3.44
CA ILE A 51 -7.88 -8.29 -3.93
C ILE A 51 -7.84 -8.61 -5.43
N LEU A 52 -7.16 -7.77 -6.22
CA LEU A 52 -6.81 -8.08 -7.60
C LEU A 52 -5.72 -9.16 -7.61
N ARG A 53 -6.08 -10.37 -8.04
CA ARG A 53 -5.13 -11.47 -8.28
C ARG A 53 -4.57 -11.33 -9.70
N ASP A 54 -3.48 -10.58 -9.81
CA ASP A 54 -2.74 -10.42 -11.06
C ASP A 54 -1.47 -11.28 -11.00
N PRO A 55 -1.32 -12.32 -11.84
CA PRO A 55 -0.15 -13.21 -11.81
C PRO A 55 1.15 -12.50 -12.21
N PHE A 56 1.08 -11.31 -12.83
CA PHE A 56 2.23 -10.52 -13.26
C PHE A 56 2.56 -9.37 -12.32
N LEU A 57 1.78 -9.17 -11.26
CA LEU A 57 2.02 -8.15 -10.24
C LEU A 57 2.14 -8.81 -8.86
N ALA A 58 3.37 -9.04 -8.44
CA ALA A 58 3.64 -9.46 -7.07
C ALA A 58 3.11 -8.39 -6.09
N PRO A 59 2.54 -8.79 -4.94
CA PRO A 59 2.15 -7.83 -3.92
C PRO A 59 3.38 -7.17 -3.30
N ASP A 60 3.29 -5.87 -3.11
CA ASP A 60 4.28 -5.12 -2.34
C ASP A 60 4.03 -5.37 -0.84
N SER A 61 5.06 -5.46 0.00
CA SER A 61 4.88 -5.86 1.39
C SER A 61 5.89 -5.24 2.36
N ALA A 62 5.61 -5.37 3.66
CA ALA A 62 6.55 -5.11 4.74
C ALA A 62 6.38 -6.11 5.89
N VAL A 63 7.48 -6.48 6.54
CA VAL A 63 7.45 -7.29 7.76
C VAL A 63 7.20 -6.39 8.97
N ILE A 64 6.23 -6.76 9.80
CA ILE A 64 5.86 -6.05 11.02
C ILE A 64 6.12 -6.97 12.21
N HIS A 65 6.80 -6.45 13.22
CA HIS A 65 7.08 -7.16 14.45
C HIS A 65 6.04 -6.80 15.52
N VAL A 66 5.67 -7.77 16.35
CA VAL A 66 4.82 -7.51 17.52
C VAL A 66 5.51 -6.52 18.47
N GLY A 67 4.73 -5.61 19.05
CA GLY A 67 5.23 -4.50 19.87
C GLY A 67 5.63 -3.25 19.10
N PHE A 68 5.70 -3.30 17.77
CA PHE A 68 5.99 -2.13 16.93
C PHE A 68 4.94 -1.03 17.11
N THR A 69 5.36 0.23 17.27
CA THR A 69 4.46 1.37 17.51
C THR A 69 4.60 2.50 16.50
N ASP A 70 5.55 2.41 15.56
CA ASP A 70 5.88 3.49 14.65
C ASP A 70 5.16 3.34 13.29
N THR A 71 5.60 4.12 12.31
CA THR A 71 5.04 4.25 10.98
C THR A 71 5.57 3.16 10.07
N VAL A 72 4.65 2.38 9.48
CA VAL A 72 4.97 1.38 8.46
C VAL A 72 5.11 2.08 7.10
N ARG A 73 6.17 1.78 6.37
CA ARG A 73 6.46 2.33 5.04
C ARG A 73 6.60 1.19 4.04
N ILE A 74 5.72 1.16 3.05
CA ILE A 74 5.68 0.11 2.03
C ILE A 74 5.91 0.76 0.68
N GLU A 75 6.89 0.30 -0.07
CA GLU A 75 7.09 0.77 -1.44
C GLU A 75 6.05 0.12 -2.35
N ILE A 76 5.20 0.93 -2.99
CA ILE A 76 4.10 0.47 -3.83
C ILE A 76 4.25 0.92 -5.30
N THR A 77 5.50 1.10 -5.74
CA THR A 77 5.84 1.65 -7.05
C THR A 77 5.24 0.79 -8.17
N ASN A 78 5.24 -0.54 -8.02
CA ASN A 78 4.74 -1.47 -9.02
C ASN A 78 3.22 -1.36 -9.18
N ILE A 79 2.48 -1.24 -8.07
CA ILE A 79 1.02 -1.04 -8.10
C ILE A 79 0.65 0.26 -8.83
N LEU A 80 1.37 1.36 -8.57
CA LEU A 80 1.09 2.63 -9.24
C LEU A 80 1.37 2.57 -10.74
N ARG A 81 2.46 1.93 -11.15
CA ARG A 81 2.77 1.70 -12.56
C ARG A 81 1.68 0.85 -13.23
N ARG A 82 1.12 -0.15 -12.51
CA ARG A 82 0.00 -0.95 -13.01
C ARG A 82 -1.25 -0.11 -13.27
N TRP A 83 -1.67 0.72 -12.31
CA TRP A 83 -2.82 1.62 -12.49
C TRP A 83 -2.64 2.66 -13.59
N GLN A 84 -1.40 2.96 -13.93
CA GLN A 84 -1.10 3.84 -15.04
C GLN A 84 -1.17 3.12 -16.38
N ALA A 85 -0.68 1.88 -16.44
CA ALA A 85 -0.81 1.03 -17.62
C ALA A 85 -2.27 0.67 -17.92
N ASP A 86 -3.09 0.50 -16.87
CA ASP A 86 -4.52 0.22 -17.00
C ASP A 86 -5.35 1.16 -16.13
N THR A 87 -5.93 2.17 -16.78
CA THR A 87 -6.73 3.20 -16.11
C THR A 87 -8.16 2.75 -15.78
N SER A 88 -8.57 1.55 -16.22
CA SER A 88 -9.86 0.96 -15.85
C SER A 88 -9.86 0.37 -14.44
N LEU A 89 -8.69 0.09 -13.88
CA LEU A 89 -8.54 -0.46 -12.54
C LEU A 89 -8.91 0.56 -11.45
N PRO A 90 -9.57 0.12 -10.38
CA PRO A 90 -9.79 0.96 -9.20
C PRO A 90 -8.47 1.42 -8.58
N ARG A 91 -8.41 2.69 -8.18
CA ARG A 91 -7.25 3.28 -7.50
C ARG A 91 -7.39 3.21 -5.99
N SER A 92 -7.69 2.02 -5.49
CA SER A 92 -7.83 1.68 -4.08
C SER A 92 -6.94 0.50 -3.73
N LEU A 93 -6.41 0.52 -2.51
CA LEU A 93 -5.50 -0.51 -2.00
C LEU A 93 -6.24 -1.34 -0.95
N VAL A 94 -5.97 -2.64 -0.97
CA VAL A 94 -6.37 -3.57 0.08
C VAL A 94 -5.11 -3.96 0.86
N LEU A 95 -5.17 -3.81 2.17
CA LEU A 95 -4.16 -4.31 3.08
C LEU A 95 -4.56 -5.71 3.52
N HIS A 96 -3.64 -6.65 3.39
CA HIS A 96 -3.87 -8.04 3.76
C HIS A 96 -2.73 -8.51 4.65
N GLN A 97 -3.09 -8.99 5.84
CA GLN A 97 -2.12 -9.64 6.71
C GLN A 97 -1.94 -11.09 6.25
N GLY A 98 -0.71 -11.48 5.98
CA GLY A 98 -0.35 -12.88 5.77
C GLY A 98 0.83 -13.28 6.64
N SER A 99 1.00 -14.59 6.79
CA SER A 99 2.23 -15.19 7.29
C SER A 99 3.05 -15.72 6.13
N ASP A 100 4.36 -15.93 6.34
CA ASP A 100 5.19 -16.73 5.42
C ASP A 100 4.68 -18.19 5.30
N PHE A 101 3.77 -18.59 6.18
CA PHE A 101 3.05 -19.86 6.14
C PHE A 101 1.68 -19.69 5.44
N PRO A 102 1.27 -20.65 4.60
CA PRO A 102 0.11 -20.53 3.70
C PRO A 102 -1.26 -20.60 4.38
N PHE A 103 -1.33 -20.52 5.72
CA PHE A 103 -2.58 -20.71 6.47
C PHE A 103 -2.99 -19.40 7.16
N GLU A 104 -4.21 -18.95 6.87
CA GLU A 104 -4.87 -17.88 7.62
C GLU A 104 -5.18 -18.37 9.04
N GLY A 105 -4.89 -17.56 10.07
CA GLY A 105 -5.13 -17.90 11.47
C GLY A 105 -3.96 -18.54 12.24
N VAL A 106 -2.77 -18.66 11.64
CA VAL A 106 -1.56 -19.14 12.35
C VAL A 106 -0.97 -18.07 13.27
N THR A 107 -1.17 -16.79 12.93
CA THR A 107 -0.75 -15.67 13.76
C THR A 107 -1.96 -14.98 14.37
N LEU A 108 -1.86 -14.70 15.67
CA LEU A 108 -2.82 -13.86 16.42
C LEU A 108 -2.37 -12.40 16.43
N ALA A 109 -1.36 -12.04 15.62
CA ALA A 109 -0.88 -10.68 15.56
C ALA A 109 -1.90 -9.76 14.89
N GLU A 110 -1.98 -8.52 15.34
CA GLU A 110 -2.88 -7.51 14.78
C GLU A 110 -2.18 -6.16 14.76
N ALA A 111 -2.09 -5.55 13.57
CA ALA A 111 -1.78 -4.12 13.43
C ALA A 111 -3.06 -3.32 13.18
N ARG A 112 -3.19 -2.21 13.91
CA ARG A 112 -4.23 -1.20 13.68
C ARG A 112 -3.61 0.08 13.20
N PHE A 113 -4.19 0.66 12.16
CA PHE A 113 -3.74 1.91 11.58
C PHE A 113 -4.80 2.99 11.72
N PHE A 114 -4.36 4.25 11.77
CA PHE A 114 -5.29 5.37 11.72
C PHE A 114 -6.11 5.37 10.42
N SER A 115 -7.38 5.74 10.55
CA SER A 115 -8.27 5.95 9.40
C SER A 115 -7.82 7.18 8.59
N SER A 116 -8.20 7.23 7.31
CA SER A 116 -8.06 8.43 6.46
C SER A 116 -8.77 9.66 7.02
N ARG A 117 -9.71 9.49 7.96
CA ARG A 117 -10.39 10.57 8.70
C ARG A 117 -9.54 11.22 9.78
N ALA A 118 -8.42 10.61 10.19
CA ALA A 118 -7.56 11.15 11.24
C ALA A 118 -6.64 12.27 10.69
N ALA A 119 -7.02 13.53 10.87
CA ALA A 119 -6.40 14.69 10.20
C ALA A 119 -4.86 14.69 10.16
N LEU A 120 -4.19 14.47 11.31
CA LEU A 120 -2.73 14.53 11.43
C LEU A 120 -2.01 13.20 11.21
N ARG A 121 -2.73 12.07 11.23
CA ARG A 121 -2.15 10.71 11.22
C ARG A 121 -2.72 9.81 10.12
N ARG A 122 -3.41 10.40 9.14
CA ARG A 122 -4.02 9.69 8.03
C ARG A 122 -2.97 8.93 7.19
N PRO A 123 -3.33 7.76 6.65
CA PRO A 123 -2.53 7.08 5.64
C PRO A 123 -2.20 8.03 4.49
N THR A 124 -0.94 8.03 4.07
CA THR A 124 -0.43 8.97 3.05
C THR A 124 0.36 8.21 1.99
N LEU A 125 0.16 8.59 0.72
CA LEU A 125 0.99 8.13 -0.37
C LEU A 125 2.01 9.21 -0.72
N ARG A 126 3.30 8.93 -0.51
CA ARG A 126 4.40 9.78 -0.92
C ARG A 126 4.89 9.35 -2.30
N LEU A 127 4.78 10.26 -3.27
CA LEU A 127 5.18 10.01 -4.65
C LEU A 127 6.40 10.87 -5.00
N THR A 128 7.46 10.21 -5.46
CA THR A 128 8.62 10.86 -6.06
C THR A 128 8.54 10.67 -7.57
N TYR A 129 8.53 11.78 -8.31
CA TYR A 129 8.41 11.74 -9.75
C TYR A 129 9.31 12.78 -10.43
N VAL A 130 9.65 12.53 -11.69
CA VAL A 130 10.39 13.47 -12.55
C VAL A 130 9.41 14.18 -13.49
N PRO A 131 9.25 15.51 -13.37
CA PRO A 131 8.45 16.28 -14.32
C PRO A 131 9.05 16.18 -15.73
N ARG A 132 8.20 16.08 -16.76
CA ARG A 132 8.64 16.27 -18.15
C ARG A 132 8.97 17.75 -18.34
N LEU A 133 10.22 18.06 -18.68
CA LEU A 133 10.61 19.38 -19.13
C LEU A 133 10.18 19.53 -20.59
N THR A 134 9.37 20.55 -20.89
CA THR A 134 9.07 20.95 -22.26
C THR A 134 9.97 22.13 -22.59
N PHE A 135 10.92 21.94 -23.51
CA PHE A 135 11.65 23.05 -24.08
C PHE A 135 10.75 23.67 -25.16
N ALA A 136 10.35 24.93 -24.96
CA ALA A 136 9.66 25.69 -26.00
C ALA A 136 10.67 26.02 -27.12
N PRO A 137 10.25 25.99 -28.40
CA PRO A 137 11.10 26.39 -29.53
C PRO A 137 11.40 27.88 -29.54
#